data_AF-A0A972L0T9-F1
#
_entry.id   AF-A0A972L0T9-F1
#
_cell.length_a   1.000
_cell.length_b   1.000
_cell.length_c   1.000
_cell.angle_alpha   90.00
_cell.angle_beta   90.00
_cell.angle_gamma   90.00
#
_symmetry.space_group_name_H-M   'P 1'
#
loop_
_entity.id
_entity.type
_entity.pdbx_description
1 polymer ?
#
loop_
_entity_poly.entity_id
_entity_poly.type
_entity_poly.pdbx_seq_one_letter_code
_entity_poly.pdbx_strand_id
1 'polypeptide(L)'
;MKSHAYILLFLAMLLFGIDANAQFDTEFLDTSENKVLYNRTTTYGFVSNNLGYGAQYRSGKRLSIFKTRMWDFSFTYYRALNQIKLQQPYENAKRYIFGKKNDTFFLRGGVSWKRLLNRKPYWGGVEVRFVYGTGISLGIAKPYYLYVIYQTNPGYSPPSYEIVARVYDKDPAKRNWLGEFGRAPFSNGFGEITIHPGAYFKLGLNFEFGKESTKMKV
;
A
#
# COMPACT_ATOMS: atom_id res chain seq x y z
N MET A 1 9.38 16.16 37.68
CA MET A 1 10.06 14.87 37.97
C MET A 1 9.22 13.62 37.71
N LYS A 2 7.89 13.61 37.92
CA LYS A 2 7.05 12.41 37.73
C LYS A 2 6.92 11.92 36.27
N SER A 3 6.96 12.80 35.27
CA SER A 3 6.83 12.42 33.84
C SER A 3 8.00 11.59 33.30
N HIS A 4 9.21 11.84 33.80
CA HIS A 4 10.42 11.12 33.36
C HIS A 4 10.48 9.71 33.97
N ALA A 5 9.86 9.51 35.14
CA ALA A 5 9.73 8.21 35.78
C ALA A 5 8.86 7.24 34.96
N TYR A 6 7.76 7.72 34.36
CA TYR A 6 6.93 6.89 33.48
C TYR A 6 7.63 6.50 32.18
N ILE A 7 8.48 7.38 31.63
CA ILE A 7 9.28 7.09 30.44
C ILE A 7 10.34 6.04 30.75
N LEU A 8 11.01 6.15 31.90
CA LEU A 8 11.98 5.15 32.37
C LEU A 8 11.31 3.79 32.68
N LEU A 9 10.11 3.80 33.26
CA LEU A 9 9.33 2.58 33.53
C LEU A 9 8.90 1.88 32.22
N PHE A 10 8.49 2.66 31.23
CA PHE A 10 8.14 2.14 29.90
C PHE A 10 9.38 1.58 29.16
N LEU A 11 10.53 2.24 29.29
CA LEU A 11 11.81 1.74 28.74
C LEU A 11 12.27 0.45 29.44
N ALA A 12 12.05 0.34 30.76
CA ALA A 12 12.39 -0.85 31.53
C ALA A 12 11.51 -2.07 31.15
N MET A 13 10.22 -1.86 30.87
CA MET A 13 9.33 -2.95 30.38
C MET A 13 9.72 -3.47 28.99
N LEU A 14 10.38 -2.66 28.15
CA LEU A 14 10.90 -3.11 26.85
C LEU A 14 12.17 -3.97 26.96
N LEU A 15 12.87 -3.94 28.10
CA LEU A 15 14.11 -4.69 28.32
C LEU A 15 13.89 -6.06 28.97
N PHE A 16 12.70 -6.33 29.54
CA PHE A 16 12.31 -7.67 29.97
C PHE A 16 11.75 -8.46 28.79
N GLY A 17 12.68 -9.03 28.01
CA GLY A 17 12.36 -9.97 26.94
C GLY A 17 11.57 -11.17 27.48
N ILE A 18 10.46 -11.48 26.82
CA ILE A 18 9.73 -12.73 27.03
C ILE A 18 10.55 -13.84 26.39
N ASP A 19 11.23 -14.64 27.20
CA ASP A 19 11.87 -15.87 26.72
C ASP A 19 10.79 -16.89 26.36
N ALA A 20 10.43 -16.92 25.07
CA ALA A 20 9.60 -17.96 24.49
C ALA A 20 10.46 -19.20 24.26
N ASN A 21 10.49 -20.11 25.23
CA ASN A 21 11.05 -21.44 25.05
C ASN A 21 10.12 -22.26 24.14
N ALA A 22 10.57 -22.53 22.91
CA ALA A 22 9.93 -23.52 22.05
C ALA A 22 10.42 -24.92 22.49
N GLN A 23 9.48 -25.81 22.83
CA GLN A 23 9.76 -27.22 23.09
C GLN A 23 10.37 -27.83 21.83
N PHE A 24 11.64 -28.26 21.92
CA PHE A 24 12.30 -29.05 20.89
C PHE A 24 11.80 -30.49 21.04
N ASP A 25 10.73 -30.81 20.32
CA ASP A 25 10.32 -32.20 20.16
C ASP A 25 11.30 -32.88 19.19
N THR A 26 11.91 -33.98 19.65
CA THR A 26 12.78 -34.82 18.84
C THR A 26 11.97 -35.44 17.69
N GLU A 27 12.13 -34.92 16.47
CA GLU A 27 11.51 -35.51 15.27
C GLU A 27 12.20 -36.83 14.89
N PHE A 28 11.39 -37.85 14.56
CA PHE A 28 11.85 -39.02 13.81
C PHE A 28 12.39 -38.62 12.42
N LEU A 29 13.35 -39.39 11.90
CA LEU A 29 13.93 -39.22 10.57
C LEU A 29 12.84 -39.28 9.49
N ASP A 30 12.45 -38.09 9.03
CA ASP A 30 11.60 -37.89 7.87
C ASP A 30 12.39 -38.30 6.63
N THR A 31 12.07 -39.47 6.05
CA THR A 31 12.76 -40.00 4.87
C THR A 31 12.75 -38.95 3.76
N SER A 32 13.96 -38.55 3.34
CA SER A 32 14.24 -37.40 2.46
C SER A 32 13.67 -37.51 1.05
N GLU A 33 13.00 -38.61 0.72
CA GLU A 33 12.71 -39.05 -0.63
C GLU A 33 11.62 -38.22 -1.34
N ASN A 34 10.82 -37.43 -0.61
CA ASN A 34 9.73 -36.63 -1.19
C ASN A 34 9.68 -35.13 -0.82
N LYS A 35 10.75 -34.55 -0.25
CA LYS A 35 10.79 -33.11 0.06
C LYS A 35 11.34 -32.30 -1.12
N VAL A 36 10.45 -31.80 -1.99
CA VAL A 36 10.82 -30.81 -3.01
C VAL A 36 11.22 -29.49 -2.33
N LEU A 37 12.53 -29.23 -2.25
CA LEU A 37 13.09 -28.01 -1.66
C LEU A 37 13.11 -26.87 -2.70
N TYR A 38 12.15 -25.94 -2.59
CA TYR A 38 12.16 -24.71 -3.40
C TYR A 38 13.26 -23.73 -2.96
N ASN A 39 14.28 -23.54 -3.80
CA ASN A 39 15.36 -22.57 -3.53
C ASN A 39 14.99 -21.13 -3.87
N ARG A 40 14.07 -20.93 -4.82
CA ARG A 40 13.57 -19.62 -5.25
C ARG A 40 12.05 -19.59 -5.22
N THR A 41 11.51 -18.46 -4.83
CA THR A 41 10.07 -18.22 -4.78
C THR A 41 9.76 -16.87 -5.42
N THR A 42 8.90 -16.86 -6.42
CA THR A 42 8.39 -15.63 -7.01
C THR A 42 6.90 -15.54 -6.74
N THR A 43 6.43 -14.39 -6.30
CA THR A 43 5.02 -14.15 -6.00
C THR A 43 4.58 -12.86 -6.66
N TYR A 44 3.50 -12.94 -7.41
CA TYR A 44 2.76 -11.80 -7.90
C TYR A 44 1.47 -11.71 -7.08
N GLY A 45 0.99 -10.51 -6.83
CA GLY A 45 -0.26 -10.33 -6.14
C GLY A 45 -0.94 -9.02 -6.50
N PHE A 46 -2.24 -9.01 -6.26
CA PHE A 46 -3.06 -7.82 -6.33
C PHE A 46 -3.49 -7.46 -4.91
N VAL A 47 -3.46 -6.17 -4.59
CA VAL A 47 -3.90 -5.63 -3.31
C VAL A 47 -5.15 -4.80 -3.58
N SER A 48 -6.23 -5.10 -2.87
CA SER A 48 -7.46 -4.31 -2.90
C SER A 48 -7.88 -3.99 -1.47
N ASN A 49 -8.25 -2.74 -1.24
CA ASN A 49 -8.88 -2.29 0.00
C ASN A 49 -9.95 -1.23 -0.34
N ASN A 50 -10.77 -0.86 0.63
CA ASN A 50 -11.86 0.12 0.41
C ASN A 50 -11.35 1.47 -0.12
N LEU A 51 -10.08 1.79 0.16
CA LEU A 51 -9.46 3.05 -0.20
C LEU A 51 -8.66 2.99 -1.50
N GLY A 52 -8.40 1.83 -2.08
CA GLY A 52 -7.30 1.73 -3.03
C GLY A 52 -7.03 0.34 -3.53
N TYR A 53 -6.20 0.29 -4.55
CA TYR A 53 -5.80 -0.94 -5.20
C TYR A 53 -4.34 -0.85 -5.66
N GLY A 54 -3.71 -1.99 -5.87
CA GLY A 54 -2.31 -2.05 -6.22
C GLY A 54 -1.86 -3.41 -6.67
N ALA A 55 -0.63 -3.47 -7.13
CA ALA A 55 0.06 -4.69 -7.50
C ALA A 55 1.30 -4.86 -6.60
N GLN A 56 1.62 -6.10 -6.29
CA GLN A 56 2.79 -6.48 -5.53
C GLN A 56 3.58 -7.55 -6.28
N TYR A 57 4.88 -7.42 -6.23
CA TYR A 57 5.84 -8.37 -6.75
C TYR A 57 6.86 -8.69 -5.65
N ARG A 58 7.12 -9.98 -5.48
CA ARG A 58 8.07 -10.46 -4.49
C ARG A 58 8.93 -11.56 -5.08
N SER A 59 10.23 -11.46 -4.89
CA SER A 59 11.19 -12.48 -5.30
C SER A 59 12.07 -12.86 -4.12
N GLY A 60 12.13 -14.16 -3.81
CA GLY A 60 12.79 -14.67 -2.63
C GLY A 60 13.76 -15.80 -2.93
N LYS A 61 14.83 -15.86 -2.13
CA LYS A 61 15.79 -16.96 -2.09
C LYS A 61 15.79 -17.56 -0.69
N ARG A 62 15.71 -18.89 -0.62
CA ARG A 62 15.86 -19.63 0.63
C ARG A 62 17.32 -19.56 1.08
N LEU A 63 17.56 -19.13 2.32
CA LEU A 63 18.89 -19.07 2.91
C LEU A 63 19.17 -20.33 3.75
N SER A 64 18.15 -20.83 4.43
CA SER A 64 18.16 -22.06 5.23
C SER A 64 16.76 -22.66 5.20
N ILE A 65 16.61 -23.90 5.70
CA ILE A 65 15.32 -24.57 5.87
C ILE A 65 14.33 -23.68 6.66
N PHE A 66 14.83 -22.92 7.64
CA PHE A 66 14.01 -22.07 8.51
C PHE A 66 13.87 -20.62 8.05
N LYS A 67 14.72 -20.15 7.11
CA LYS A 67 14.85 -18.71 6.78
C LYS A 67 14.85 -18.47 5.28
N THR A 68 13.92 -17.63 4.82
CA THR A 68 13.85 -17.17 3.43
C THR A 68 13.94 -15.65 3.39
N ARG A 69 14.82 -15.09 2.54
CA ARG A 69 14.93 -13.65 2.29
C ARG A 69 14.21 -13.30 1.00
N MET A 70 13.47 -12.20 1.00
CA MET A 70 12.63 -11.78 -0.11
C MET A 70 12.81 -10.28 -0.39
N TRP A 71 12.85 -9.92 -1.67
CA TRP A 71 12.74 -8.55 -2.15
C TRP A 71 11.29 -8.23 -2.43
N ASP A 72 10.84 -7.09 -1.95
CA ASP A 72 9.46 -6.62 -2.02
C ASP A 72 9.35 -5.37 -2.87
N PHE A 73 8.50 -5.41 -3.89
CA PHE A 73 8.11 -4.26 -4.69
C PHE A 73 6.60 -4.16 -4.71
N SER A 74 6.05 -2.97 -4.46
CA SER A 74 4.60 -2.76 -4.57
C SER A 74 4.28 -1.38 -5.11
N PHE A 75 3.29 -1.32 -5.98
CA PHE A 75 2.69 -0.09 -6.48
C PHE A 75 1.24 -0.03 -6.03
N THR A 76 0.81 1.05 -5.38
CA THR A 76 -0.54 1.17 -4.84
C THR A 76 -1.10 2.57 -5.05
N TYR A 77 -2.34 2.67 -5.49
CA TYR A 77 -3.10 3.90 -5.55
C TYR A 77 -4.05 3.98 -4.36
N TYR A 78 -4.09 5.13 -3.67
CA TYR A 78 -5.01 5.37 -2.56
C TYR A 78 -5.89 6.59 -2.82
N ARG A 79 -7.14 6.46 -2.38
CA ARG A 79 -8.17 7.49 -2.30
C ARG A 79 -8.25 7.98 -0.87
N ALA A 80 -8.65 9.24 -0.70
CA ALA A 80 -8.99 9.76 0.62
C ALA A 80 -10.36 9.21 1.08
N LEU A 81 -10.53 9.05 2.40
CA LEU A 81 -11.76 8.54 3.00
C LEU A 81 -12.99 9.37 2.63
N ASN A 82 -12.86 10.70 2.60
CA ASN A 82 -13.99 11.63 2.47
C ASN A 82 -14.21 12.11 1.03
N GLN A 83 -14.07 11.22 0.03
CA GLN A 83 -14.23 11.60 -1.38
C GLN A 83 -15.69 11.50 -1.82
N ILE A 84 -16.27 12.64 -2.19
CA ILE A 84 -17.60 12.71 -2.80
C ILE A 84 -17.43 12.87 -4.31
N LYS A 85 -18.00 11.95 -5.08
CA LYS A 85 -18.04 12.05 -6.54
C LYS A 85 -19.27 12.86 -6.95
N LEU A 86 -19.04 13.90 -7.73
CA LEU A 86 -20.09 14.74 -8.29
C LEU A 86 -20.14 14.61 -9.81
N GLN A 87 -21.32 14.82 -10.37
CA GLN A 87 -21.56 14.99 -11.80
C GLN A 87 -22.44 16.21 -11.97
N GLN A 88 -21.95 17.20 -12.71
CA GLN A 88 -22.77 18.36 -13.03
C GLN A 88 -23.77 18.02 -14.15
N PRO A 89 -24.95 18.65 -14.18
CA PRO A 89 -25.97 18.42 -15.20
C PRO A 89 -25.67 19.16 -16.51
N TYR A 90 -24.40 19.27 -16.90
CA TYR A 90 -24.00 19.83 -18.19
C TYR A 90 -23.76 18.69 -19.19
N GLU A 91 -24.06 18.92 -20.46
CA GLU A 91 -23.69 17.98 -21.52
C GLU A 91 -22.18 17.78 -21.56
N ASN A 92 -21.74 16.52 -21.69
CA ASN A 92 -20.33 16.11 -21.69
C ASN A 92 -19.54 16.35 -20.38
N ALA A 93 -20.19 16.75 -19.28
CA ALA A 93 -19.53 16.88 -17.98
C ALA A 93 -19.09 15.51 -17.42
N LYS A 94 -17.77 15.33 -17.29
CA LYS A 94 -17.19 14.12 -16.69
C LYS A 94 -17.32 14.17 -15.17
N ARG A 95 -17.69 13.04 -14.57
CA ARG A 95 -17.67 12.82 -13.12
C ARG A 95 -16.30 13.20 -12.53
N TYR A 96 -16.32 13.94 -11.43
CA TYR A 96 -15.13 14.36 -10.71
C TYR A 96 -15.29 14.19 -9.21
N ILE A 97 -14.19 14.34 -8.47
CA ILE A 97 -14.20 14.27 -7.00
C ILE A 97 -14.08 15.70 -6.47
N PHE A 98 -15.08 16.14 -5.71
CA PHE A 98 -15.09 17.49 -5.15
C PHE A 98 -13.99 17.66 -4.11
N GLY A 99 -13.32 18.81 -4.12
CA GLY A 99 -12.30 19.17 -3.15
C GLY A 99 -11.01 18.35 -3.20
N LYS A 100 -10.84 17.49 -4.20
CA LYS A 100 -9.65 16.65 -4.32
C LYS A 100 -8.47 17.45 -4.86
N LYS A 101 -7.39 17.51 -4.09
CA LYS A 101 -6.16 18.21 -4.48
C LYS A 101 -5.18 17.32 -5.26
N ASN A 102 -4.99 16.07 -4.84
CA ASN A 102 -4.00 15.17 -5.42
C ASN A 102 -4.53 13.74 -5.61
N ASP A 103 -4.10 13.11 -6.69
CA ASP A 103 -4.06 11.66 -6.84
C ASP A 103 -2.78 11.14 -6.18
N THR A 104 -2.91 10.20 -5.24
CA THR A 104 -1.78 9.68 -4.46
C THR A 104 -1.46 8.24 -4.86
N PHE A 105 -0.22 8.04 -5.31
CA PHE A 105 0.35 6.74 -5.60
C PHE A 105 1.50 6.46 -4.63
N PHE A 106 1.74 5.19 -4.34
CA PHE A 106 2.85 4.76 -3.51
C PHE A 106 3.64 3.70 -4.26
N LEU A 107 4.92 3.98 -4.46
CA LEU A 107 5.89 3.00 -4.91
C LEU A 107 6.72 2.58 -3.71
N ARG A 108 6.70 1.30 -3.35
CA ARG A 108 7.42 0.78 -2.18
C ARG A 108 8.40 -0.28 -2.61
N GLY A 109 9.61 -0.19 -2.10
CA GLY A 109 10.69 -1.14 -2.31
C GLY A 109 11.29 -1.54 -0.96
N GLY A 110 11.57 -2.82 -0.75
CA GLY A 110 12.12 -3.27 0.53
C GLY A 110 12.58 -4.71 0.55
N VAL A 111 12.93 -5.16 1.75
CA VAL A 111 13.35 -6.53 2.04
C VAL A 111 12.46 -7.10 3.13
N SER A 112 12.01 -8.33 2.96
CA SER A 112 11.34 -9.11 3.99
C SER A 112 12.00 -10.46 4.21
N TRP A 113 11.76 -11.02 5.39
CA TRP A 113 12.22 -12.32 5.80
C TRP A 113 11.04 -13.15 6.28
N LYS A 114 11.05 -14.43 5.91
CA LYS A 114 10.15 -15.44 6.46
C LYS A 114 10.96 -16.32 7.41
N ARG A 115 10.49 -16.45 8.65
CA ARG A 115 11.00 -17.36 9.67
C ARG A 115 9.97 -18.46 9.91
N LEU A 116 10.36 -19.72 9.77
CA LEU A 116 9.53 -20.86 10.16
C LEU A 116 9.35 -20.83 11.69
N LEU A 117 8.10 -20.82 12.15
CA LEU A 117 7.76 -20.92 13.56
C LEU A 117 7.39 -22.37 13.93
N ASN A 118 6.53 -22.98 13.11
CA ASN A 118 6.10 -24.36 13.30
C ASN A 118 6.16 -25.11 11.96
N ARG A 119 6.70 -26.32 11.97
CA ARG A 119 6.74 -27.20 10.80
C ARG A 119 5.52 -28.13 10.83
N LYS A 120 5.00 -28.46 9.64
CA LYS A 120 3.94 -29.46 9.56
C LYS A 120 4.47 -30.88 9.92
N PRO A 121 3.79 -31.63 10.80
CA PRO A 121 4.10 -33.04 11.05
C PRO A 121 3.76 -33.94 9.86
N TYR A 122 4.31 -35.16 9.83
CA TYR A 122 4.13 -36.12 8.72
C TYR A 122 2.67 -36.54 8.48
N TRP A 123 1.83 -36.52 9.52
CA TRP A 123 0.42 -36.93 9.48
C TRP A 123 -0.54 -35.80 9.05
N GLY A 124 0.02 -34.63 8.71
CA GLY A 124 -0.71 -33.43 8.32
C GLY A 124 -0.81 -32.40 9.45
N GLY A 125 -0.92 -31.13 9.08
CA GLY A 125 -1.03 -30.03 10.03
C GLY A 125 -0.93 -28.66 9.37
N VAL A 126 -0.66 -27.64 10.20
CA VAL A 126 -0.48 -26.25 9.77
C VAL A 126 0.98 -25.85 9.93
N GLU A 127 1.60 -25.47 8.82
CA GLU A 127 2.90 -24.81 8.86
C GLU A 127 2.68 -23.30 9.07
N VAL A 128 3.34 -22.74 10.09
CA VAL A 128 3.22 -21.32 10.43
C VAL A 128 4.56 -20.64 10.20
N ARG A 129 4.55 -19.57 9.40
CA ARG A 129 5.73 -18.74 9.16
C ARG A 129 5.45 -17.30 9.58
N PHE A 130 6.35 -16.74 10.37
CA PHE A 130 6.37 -15.31 10.67
C PHE A 130 7.07 -14.56 9.55
N VAL A 131 6.47 -13.46 9.11
CA VAL A 131 6.99 -12.59 8.06
C VAL A 131 7.21 -11.22 8.66
N TYR A 132 8.42 -10.70 8.55
CA TYR A 132 8.74 -9.33 8.90
C TYR A 132 9.57 -8.70 7.79
N GLY A 133 9.43 -7.40 7.61
CA GLY A 133 10.15 -6.69 6.55
C GLY A 133 10.14 -5.20 6.74
N THR A 134 11.07 -4.54 6.09
CA THR A 134 11.21 -3.09 6.13
C THR A 134 11.60 -2.58 4.76
N GLY A 135 11.38 -1.30 4.51
CA GLY A 135 11.75 -0.69 3.26
C GLY A 135 11.42 0.78 3.18
N ILE A 136 11.66 1.32 2.00
CA ILE A 136 11.36 2.71 1.66
C ILE A 136 10.06 2.79 0.88
N SER A 137 9.34 3.88 1.07
CA SER A 137 8.10 4.20 0.40
C SER A 137 8.25 5.56 -0.25
N LEU A 138 7.98 5.62 -1.55
CA LEU A 138 7.92 6.85 -2.32
C LEU A 138 6.44 7.18 -2.57
N GLY A 139 5.93 8.17 -1.85
CA GLY A 139 4.63 8.77 -2.12
C GLY A 139 4.75 9.71 -3.31
N ILE A 140 3.91 9.50 -4.32
CA ILE A 140 3.85 10.30 -5.54
C ILE A 140 2.49 10.99 -5.53
N ALA A 141 2.50 12.30 -5.28
CA ALA A 141 1.30 13.12 -5.24
C ALA A 141 1.18 13.93 -6.54
N LYS A 142 0.31 13.45 -7.43
CA LYS A 142 0.00 14.11 -8.70
C LYS A 142 -1.17 15.08 -8.48
N PRO A 143 -1.07 16.36 -8.87
CA PRO A 143 -2.20 17.28 -8.75
C PRO A 143 -3.42 16.80 -9.56
N TYR A 144 -4.60 16.92 -8.96
CA TYR A 144 -5.87 16.52 -9.55
C TYR A 144 -6.50 17.72 -10.25
N TYR A 145 -6.40 17.73 -11.58
CA TYR A 145 -6.96 18.81 -12.39
C TYR A 145 -8.46 18.61 -12.65
N LEU A 146 -9.17 19.73 -12.56
CA LEU A 146 -10.57 19.89 -12.86
C LEU A 146 -10.71 20.94 -13.95
N TYR A 147 -11.69 20.74 -14.82
CA TYR A 147 -12.17 21.80 -15.69
C TYR A 147 -13.09 22.71 -14.88
N VAL A 148 -12.78 24.00 -14.87
CA VAL A 148 -13.55 25.04 -14.19
C VAL A 148 -14.02 26.06 -15.22
N ILE A 149 -15.19 26.64 -14.97
CA ILE A 149 -15.83 27.60 -15.87
C ILE A 149 -15.51 29.02 -15.41
N TYR A 150 -14.89 29.82 -16.27
CA TYR A 150 -14.70 31.24 -16.08
C TYR A 150 -15.71 32.04 -16.91
N GLN A 151 -16.11 33.20 -16.40
CA GLN A 151 -16.83 34.20 -17.15
C GLN A 151 -15.84 35.26 -17.61
N THR A 152 -15.63 35.37 -18.92
CA THR A 152 -14.59 36.25 -19.48
C THR A 152 -15.14 37.64 -19.81
N ASN A 153 -16.41 37.73 -20.25
CA ASN A 153 -17.04 39.00 -20.63
C ASN A 153 -18.37 39.20 -19.90
N PRO A 154 -18.35 39.66 -18.64
CA PRO A 154 -19.59 39.87 -17.86
C PRO A 154 -20.45 41.03 -18.37
N GLY A 155 -19.92 41.94 -19.19
CA GLY A 155 -20.64 43.09 -19.76
C GLY A 155 -21.25 42.88 -21.15
N TYR A 156 -21.07 41.70 -21.76
CA TYR A 156 -21.62 41.39 -23.09
C TYR A 156 -22.85 40.48 -22.98
N SER A 157 -23.78 40.63 -23.92
CA SER A 157 -24.99 39.79 -24.02
C SER A 157 -24.99 39.02 -25.35
N PRO A 158 -24.84 37.67 -25.35
CA PRO A 158 -24.71 36.79 -24.18
C PRO A 158 -23.29 36.81 -23.56
N PRO A 159 -23.16 36.54 -22.25
CA PRO A 159 -21.86 36.40 -21.60
C PRO A 159 -21.08 35.21 -22.16
N SER A 160 -19.77 35.41 -22.39
CA SER A 160 -18.88 34.34 -22.87
C SER A 160 -18.27 33.56 -21.71
N TYR A 161 -18.25 32.23 -21.83
CA TYR A 161 -17.67 31.31 -20.86
C TYR A 161 -16.44 30.60 -21.43
N GLU A 162 -15.44 30.38 -20.59
CA GLU A 162 -14.24 29.64 -20.94
C GLU A 162 -14.03 28.47 -19.96
N ILE A 163 -13.62 27.31 -20.49
CA ILE A 163 -13.31 26.13 -19.68
C ILE A 163 -11.80 25.97 -19.57
N VAL A 164 -11.27 26.13 -18.36
CA VAL A 164 -9.83 26.07 -18.08
C VAL A 164 -9.52 24.94 -17.12
N ALA A 165 -8.40 24.25 -17.34
CA ALA A 165 -7.92 23.23 -16.40
C ALA A 165 -7.22 23.88 -15.20
N ARG A 166 -7.71 23.63 -13.98
CA ARG A 166 -7.15 24.14 -12.73
C ARG A 166 -7.11 23.05 -11.65
N VAL A 167 -6.21 23.23 -10.68
CA VAL A 167 -6.16 22.40 -9.47
C VAL A 167 -7.08 23.02 -8.42
N TYR A 168 -7.75 22.18 -7.63
CA TYR A 168 -8.60 22.67 -6.54
C TYR A 168 -7.77 23.40 -5.47
N ASP A 169 -8.15 24.65 -5.18
CA ASP A 169 -7.64 25.42 -4.05
C ASP A 169 -8.71 25.50 -2.95
N LYS A 170 -8.27 25.41 -1.68
CA LYS A 170 -9.15 25.54 -0.52
C LYS A 170 -9.53 27.00 -0.27
N ASP A 171 -8.68 27.93 -0.65
CA ASP A 171 -8.91 29.36 -0.45
C ASP A 171 -10.04 29.88 -1.38
N PRO A 172 -11.19 30.32 -0.85
CA PRO A 172 -12.28 30.84 -1.66
C PRO A 172 -11.86 32.07 -2.50
N ALA A 173 -10.94 32.90 -2.00
CA ALA A 173 -10.49 34.09 -2.71
C ALA A 173 -9.70 33.77 -3.99
N LYS A 174 -9.20 32.52 -4.10
CA LYS A 174 -8.49 32.02 -5.28
C LYS A 174 -9.40 31.24 -6.23
N ARG A 175 -10.65 30.99 -5.83
CA ARG A 175 -11.67 30.33 -6.65
C ARG A 175 -12.51 31.37 -7.37
N ASN A 176 -11.88 32.10 -8.29
CA ASN A 176 -12.55 33.11 -9.13
C ASN A 176 -13.31 32.47 -10.32
N TRP A 177 -13.63 31.18 -10.26
CA TRP A 177 -14.41 30.47 -11.27
C TRP A 177 -15.86 30.31 -10.82
N LEU A 178 -16.78 30.26 -11.78
CA LEU A 178 -18.22 30.14 -11.52
C LEU A 178 -18.61 28.76 -10.97
N GLY A 179 -17.88 27.71 -11.39
CA GLY A 179 -18.13 26.35 -10.95
C GLY A 179 -17.20 25.33 -11.62
N GLU A 180 -17.18 24.12 -11.08
CA GLU A 180 -16.42 23.01 -11.63
C GLU A 180 -17.24 22.21 -12.64
N PHE A 181 -16.81 22.20 -13.90
CA PHE A 181 -17.47 21.51 -15.01
C PHE A 181 -17.26 19.99 -14.96
N GLY A 182 -16.01 19.54 -14.71
CA GLY A 182 -15.70 18.11 -14.75
C GLY A 182 -14.25 17.76 -14.55
N ARG A 183 -13.93 16.46 -14.63
CA ARG A 183 -12.54 15.97 -14.50
C ARG A 183 -11.72 16.28 -15.75
N ALA A 184 -10.52 16.84 -15.57
CA ALA A 184 -9.56 17.06 -16.66
C ALA A 184 -8.79 15.76 -17.03
N PRO A 185 -8.15 15.70 -18.22
CA PRO A 185 -7.35 14.56 -18.64
C PRO A 185 -6.30 14.15 -17.61
N PHE A 186 -6.01 12.85 -17.52
CA PHE A 186 -5.00 12.36 -16.58
C PHE A 186 -3.58 12.81 -16.97
N SER A 187 -3.34 13.24 -18.21
CA SER A 187 -2.08 13.85 -18.65
C SER A 187 -1.76 15.17 -17.96
N ASN A 188 -2.76 15.92 -17.51
CA ASN A 188 -2.54 17.19 -16.84
C ASN A 188 -1.90 16.95 -15.45
N GLY A 189 -0.88 17.75 -15.12
CA GLY A 189 -0.18 17.68 -13.83
C GLY A 189 0.99 16.69 -13.76
N PHE A 190 1.42 16.07 -14.86
CA PHE A 190 2.64 15.24 -14.86
C PHE A 190 3.92 16.04 -14.56
N GLY A 191 3.98 17.32 -14.95
CA GLY A 191 5.11 18.21 -14.65
C GLY A 191 5.11 18.79 -13.22
N GLU A 192 4.01 18.64 -12.48
CA GLU A 192 3.82 19.20 -11.12
C GLU A 192 3.76 18.08 -10.05
N ILE A 193 4.33 16.92 -10.36
CA ILE A 193 4.36 15.80 -9.43
C ILE A 193 5.25 16.15 -8.24
N THR A 194 4.71 15.95 -7.05
CA THR A 194 5.46 16.09 -5.80
C THR A 194 5.79 14.70 -5.24
N ILE A 195 7.01 14.57 -4.73
CA ILE A 195 7.54 13.32 -4.21
C ILE A 195 7.65 13.44 -2.69
N HIS A 196 7.13 12.44 -1.99
CA HIS A 196 7.12 12.34 -0.53
C HIS A 196 7.85 11.06 -0.12
N PRO A 197 9.13 11.15 0.29
CA PRO A 197 9.85 9.98 0.79
C PRO A 197 9.28 9.53 2.14
N GLY A 198 9.38 8.25 2.41
CA GLY A 198 8.97 7.63 3.65
C GLY A 198 9.58 6.25 3.83
N ALA A 199 9.33 5.65 4.98
CA ALA A 199 9.74 4.29 5.30
C ALA A 199 8.52 3.49 5.78
N TYR A 200 8.61 2.17 5.72
CA TYR A 200 7.55 1.30 6.20
C TYR A 200 8.13 0.05 6.86
N PHE A 201 7.34 -0.52 7.76
CA PHE A 201 7.58 -1.82 8.36
C PHE A 201 6.38 -2.73 8.07
N LYS A 202 6.64 -4.03 7.89
CA LYS A 202 5.63 -5.06 7.62
C LYS A 202 5.81 -6.18 8.62
N LEU A 203 4.69 -6.62 9.19
CA LEU A 203 4.57 -7.85 9.97
C LEU A 203 3.44 -8.69 9.38
N GLY A 204 3.56 -10.00 9.47
CA GLY A 204 2.51 -10.90 9.05
C GLY A 204 2.77 -12.34 9.48
N LEU A 205 1.70 -13.13 9.46
CA LEU A 205 1.76 -14.57 9.63
C LEU A 205 1.30 -15.22 8.33
N ASN A 206 1.97 -16.31 7.96
CA ASN A 206 1.60 -17.13 6.83
C ASN A 206 1.27 -18.54 7.33
N PHE A 207 0.12 -19.06 6.91
CA PHE A 207 -0.39 -20.37 7.29
C PHE A 207 -0.47 -21.23 6.03
N GLU A 208 0.19 -22.37 6.05
CA GLU A 208 0.18 -23.34 4.94
C GLU A 208 -0.43 -24.65 5.46
N PHE A 209 -1.55 -25.05 4.85
CA PHE A 209 -2.34 -26.23 5.22
C PHE A 209 -2.10 -27.36 4.20
N GLY A 210 -1.92 -28.60 4.67
CA GLY A 210 -1.84 -29.77 3.79
C GLY A 210 -1.13 -30.97 4.42
N LYS A 211 -1.45 -32.17 3.91
CA LYS A 211 -0.79 -33.44 4.33
C LYS A 211 0.54 -33.65 3.62
N GLU A 212 0.61 -33.31 2.33
CA GLU A 212 1.82 -33.45 1.53
C GLU A 212 2.50 -32.11 1.26
N SER A 213 3.79 -32.15 0.93
CA SER A 213 4.51 -31.00 0.35
C SER A 213 4.32 -30.96 -1.16
N THR A 214 3.08 -31.05 -1.61
CA THR A 214 2.77 -30.96 -3.04
C THR A 214 2.73 -29.49 -3.45
N LYS A 215 3.17 -29.23 -4.69
CA LYS A 215 3.10 -27.95 -5.42
C LYS A 215 1.98 -27.04 -4.90
N MET A 216 2.30 -25.78 -4.56
CA MET A 216 1.28 -24.75 -4.33
C MET A 216 0.33 -24.75 -5.55
N LYS A 217 -0.91 -25.19 -5.34
CA LYS A 217 -1.96 -24.99 -6.32
C LYS A 217 -2.31 -23.50 -6.25
N VAL A 218 -2.01 -22.82 -7.35
CA VAL A 218 -2.32 -21.40 -7.58
C VAL A 218 -3.82 -21.22 -7.70
#